data_AF-G0ED92-F1
#
_entry.id   AF-G0ED92-F1
#
_cell.length_a   1.000
_cell.length_b   1.000
_cell.length_c   1.000
_cell.angle_alpha   90.00
_cell.angle_beta   90.00
_cell.angle_gamma   90.00
#
_symmetry.space_group_name_H-M   'P 1'
#
loop_
_entity.id
_entity.type
_entity.pdbx_description
1 polymer ?
#
loop_
_entity_poly.entity_id
_entity_poly.type
_entity_poly.pdbx_seq_one_letter_code
_entity_poly.pdbx_strand_id
1 'polypeptide(L)'
;MLTGPGPGKIRVEARLQLCDNGSCRELDAAVYIHVRGWSRARVTHLDVEAPRLEDLVGGAGRGIYVRVVGAPRGIIVVPEGGEWRLVIESSDPTLHVLSVGESCIGFLGGKRGGIFLGLQSPYHKRLERLAEEHHGVAPRAARRRS
;
A
#
# COMPACT_ATOMS: atom_id res chain seq x y z
N MET A 1 1.74 15.44 10.51
CA MET A 1 2.99 15.25 9.77
C MET A 1 2.66 14.37 8.58
N LEU A 2 2.71 14.93 7.38
CA LEU A 2 2.70 14.16 6.13
C LEU A 2 4.02 13.36 6.10
N THR A 3 3.94 12.05 5.87
CA THR A 3 5.10 11.15 5.96
C THR A 3 5.80 11.01 4.61
N GLY A 4 6.13 12.15 4.01
CA GLY A 4 6.75 12.27 2.69
C GLY A 4 8.05 11.48 2.50
N PRO A 5 8.76 11.66 1.37
CA PRO A 5 9.88 10.81 1.01
C PRO A 5 10.94 10.79 2.12
N GLY A 6 11.30 9.58 2.55
CA GLY A 6 12.32 9.32 3.55
C GLY A 6 13.11 8.07 3.16
N PRO A 7 14.28 7.81 3.78
CA PRO A 7 15.10 6.65 3.44
C PRO A 7 14.27 5.36 3.45
N GLY A 8 14.35 4.60 2.35
CA GLY A 8 13.61 3.36 2.10
C GLY A 8 12.11 3.50 1.83
N LYS A 9 11.63 4.72 1.57
CA LYS A 9 10.35 4.96 0.91
C LYS A 9 10.56 5.22 -0.57
N ILE A 10 10.05 4.34 -1.40
CA ILE A 10 10.14 4.43 -2.86
C ILE A 10 8.84 5.06 -3.33
N ARG A 11 8.89 6.20 -4.01
CA ARG A 11 7.69 6.80 -4.60
C ARG A 11 7.31 6.02 -5.85
N VAL A 12 6.03 5.68 -5.97
CA VAL A 12 5.47 5.02 -7.15
C VAL A 12 4.48 5.97 -7.80
N GLU A 13 4.70 6.28 -9.07
CA GLU A 13 3.74 7.07 -9.85
C GLU A 13 2.51 6.20 -10.13
N ALA A 14 1.42 6.49 -9.44
CA ALA A 14 0.22 5.68 -9.45
C ALA A 14 -1.04 6.53 -9.55
N ARG A 15 -2.02 6.04 -10.29
CA ARG A 15 -3.37 6.58 -10.33
C ARG A 15 -4.21 5.90 -9.26
N LEU A 16 -4.91 6.69 -8.45
CA LEU A 16 -5.75 6.19 -7.37
C LEU A 16 -7.21 6.51 -7.65
N GLN A 17 -8.08 5.49 -7.60
CA GLN A 17 -9.51 5.67 -7.73
C GLN A 17 -10.23 5.03 -6.55
N LEU A 18 -11.13 5.79 -5.92
CA LEU A 18 -12.06 5.28 -4.92
C LEU A 18 -13.42 5.14 -5.59
N CYS A 19 -13.93 3.91 -5.61
CA CYS A 19 -15.26 3.63 -6.12
C CYS A 19 -16.18 3.18 -4.99
N ASP A 20 -17.34 3.82 -4.90
CA ASP A 20 -18.42 3.55 -3.95
C ASP A 20 -19.76 3.77 -4.65
N ASN A 21 -20.81 3.03 -4.26
CA ASN A 21 -22.18 3.19 -4.76
C ASN A 21 -22.31 3.29 -6.30
N GLY A 22 -21.51 2.51 -7.04
CA GLY A 22 -21.52 2.51 -8.51
C GLY A 22 -20.81 3.69 -9.18
N SER A 23 -20.25 4.62 -8.42
CA SER A 23 -19.44 5.75 -8.90
C SER A 23 -17.95 5.51 -8.63
N CYS A 24 -17.08 6.16 -9.39
CA CYS A 24 -15.63 6.17 -9.15
C CYS A 24 -15.13 7.61 -9.21
N ARG A 25 -14.35 8.01 -8.21
CA ARG A 25 -13.63 9.29 -8.21
C ARG A 25 -12.12 9.06 -8.15
N GLU A 26 -11.40 9.84 -8.92
CA GLU A 26 -9.94 9.90 -8.84
C GLU A 26 -9.51 10.71 -7.61
N LEU A 27 -8.46 10.25 -6.95
CA LEU A 27 -7.89 10.90 -5.77
C LEU A 27 -6.48 11.39 -6.10
N ASP A 28 -6.21 12.66 -5.81
CA ASP A 28 -4.84 13.17 -5.80
C ASP A 28 -4.10 12.55 -4.60
N ALA A 29 -3.21 11.62 -4.90
CA ALA A 29 -2.57 10.78 -3.91
C ALA A 29 -1.11 10.52 -4.25
N ALA A 30 -0.28 10.48 -3.21
CA ALA A 30 1.09 10.01 -3.32
C ALA A 30 1.19 8.58 -2.80
N VAL A 31 1.68 7.67 -3.65
CA VAL A 31 1.86 6.25 -3.29
C VAL A 31 3.35 5.98 -3.06
N TYR A 32 3.65 5.25 -1.98
CA TYR A 32 5.01 4.86 -1.62
C TYR A 32 5.08 3.39 -1.23
N ILE A 33 6.17 2.72 -1.58
CA ILE A 33 6.55 1.45 -0.97
C ILE A 33 7.46 1.76 0.20
N HIS A 34 7.03 1.41 1.41
CA HIS A 34 7.85 1.57 2.61
C HIS A 34 8.54 0.24 2.93
N VAL A 35 9.81 0.13 2.55
CA VAL A 35 10.60 -1.10 2.67
C VAL A 35 11.00 -1.36 4.13
N ARG A 36 10.90 -2.62 4.56
CA ARG A 36 11.24 -3.08 5.91
C ARG A 36 12.66 -2.68 6.33
N GLY A 37 12.81 -2.34 7.60
CA GLY A 37 14.09 -1.96 8.21
C GLY A 37 14.49 -0.51 7.95
N TRP A 38 13.75 0.20 7.11
CA TRP A 38 13.95 1.61 6.83
C TRP A 38 12.90 2.47 7.53
N SER A 39 13.30 3.64 8.03
CA SER A 39 12.39 4.59 8.69
C SER A 39 11.43 3.94 9.72
N ARG A 40 11.93 2.91 10.43
CA ARG A 40 11.22 2.08 11.42
C ARG A 40 10.11 1.16 10.89
N ALA A 41 10.00 0.93 9.58
CA ALA A 41 9.09 -0.09 9.03
C ALA A 41 9.47 -1.48 9.53
N ARG A 42 8.54 -2.15 10.21
CA ARG A 42 8.72 -3.52 10.70
C ARG A 42 8.47 -4.56 9.62
N VAL A 43 7.61 -4.24 8.65
CA VAL A 43 7.23 -5.06 7.49
C VAL A 43 7.11 -4.13 6.29
N THR A 44 7.42 -4.63 5.10
CA THR A 44 7.25 -3.87 3.85
C THR A 44 5.76 -3.72 3.53
N HIS A 45 5.33 -2.50 3.26
CA HIS A 45 3.92 -2.16 3.02
C HIS A 45 3.81 -1.01 2.01
N LEU A 46 2.61 -0.80 1.50
CA LEU A 46 2.29 0.36 0.67
C LEU A 46 1.75 1.48 1.56
N ASP A 47 2.21 2.69 1.34
CA ASP A 47 1.74 3.92 1.92
C ASP A 47 0.97 4.69 0.85
N VAL A 48 -0.24 5.15 1.15
CA VAL A 48 -1.03 5.99 0.25
C VAL A 48 -1.41 7.25 1.01
N GLU A 49 -0.92 8.39 0.55
CA GLU A 49 -1.13 9.69 1.17
C GLU A 49 -2.09 10.51 0.33
N ALA A 50 -3.29 10.73 0.86
CA ALA A 50 -4.31 11.59 0.27
C ALA A 50 -5.17 12.19 1.39
N PRO A 51 -5.67 13.43 1.24
CA PRO A 51 -6.49 14.06 2.26
C PRO A 51 -7.68 13.18 2.67
N ARG A 52 -7.82 12.96 3.98
CA ARG A 52 -8.94 12.23 4.60
C ARG A 52 -9.08 10.76 4.19
N LEU A 53 -8.08 10.17 3.55
CA LEU A 53 -8.15 8.77 3.14
C LEU A 53 -8.21 7.81 4.34
N GLU A 54 -7.71 8.23 5.50
CA GLU A 54 -7.86 7.49 6.76
C GLU A 54 -9.32 7.29 7.20
N ASP A 55 -10.25 8.13 6.74
CA ASP A 55 -11.67 8.03 7.11
C ASP A 55 -12.28 6.71 6.61
N LEU A 56 -11.72 6.11 5.54
CA LEU A 56 -12.13 4.78 5.03
C LEU A 56 -12.04 3.66 6.06
N VAL A 57 -11.19 3.83 7.07
CA VAL A 57 -10.97 2.82 8.12
C VAL A 57 -11.32 3.36 9.51
N GLY A 58 -12.05 4.49 9.59
CA GLY A 58 -12.46 5.11 10.85
C GLY A 58 -11.42 6.06 11.47
N GLY A 59 -10.44 6.52 10.69
CA GLY A 59 -9.45 7.52 11.08
C GLY A 59 -8.09 6.96 11.46
N ALA A 60 -7.16 7.87 11.80
CA ALA A 60 -5.78 7.51 12.14
C ALA A 60 -5.68 6.61 13.39
N GLY A 61 -4.89 5.54 13.31
CA GLY A 61 -4.73 4.55 14.38
C GLY A 61 -5.80 3.45 14.40
N ARG A 62 -6.80 3.54 13.52
CA ARG A 62 -7.74 2.45 13.23
C ARG A 62 -7.24 1.64 12.04
N GLY A 63 -7.86 0.49 11.81
CA GLY A 63 -7.59 -0.32 10.64
C GLY A 63 -8.56 -1.49 10.53
N ILE A 64 -8.63 -2.04 9.33
CA ILE A 64 -9.50 -3.17 8.98
C ILE A 64 -8.73 -4.18 8.15
N TYR A 65 -9.22 -5.41 8.14
CA TYR A 65 -8.77 -6.39 7.15
C TYR A 65 -9.47 -6.13 5.82
N VAL A 66 -8.72 -6.31 4.74
CA VAL A 66 -9.19 -6.09 3.37
C VAL A 66 -8.73 -7.25 2.50
N ARG A 67 -9.47 -7.52 1.43
CA ARG A 67 -9.00 -8.36 0.35
C ARG A 67 -8.28 -7.50 -0.67
N VAL A 68 -7.06 -7.90 -1.03
CA VAL A 68 -6.25 -7.27 -2.08
C VAL A 68 -6.22 -8.22 -3.27
N VAL A 69 -6.58 -7.75 -4.45
CA VAL A 69 -6.69 -8.53 -5.68
C VAL A 69 -5.75 -7.94 -6.73
N GLY A 70 -4.97 -8.79 -7.39
CA GLY A 70 -4.15 -8.39 -8.54
C GLY A 70 -5.01 -8.03 -9.74
N ALA A 71 -4.69 -6.90 -10.37
CA ALA A 71 -5.37 -6.36 -11.55
C ALA A 71 -4.35 -6.07 -12.66
N PRO A 72 -4.77 -5.94 -13.93
CA PRO A 72 -3.85 -5.79 -15.07
C PRO A 72 -2.84 -4.65 -14.94
N ARG A 73 -3.15 -3.61 -14.17
CA ARG A 73 -2.29 -2.43 -13.96
C ARG A 73 -1.96 -2.16 -12.50
N GLY A 74 -2.12 -3.13 -11.60
CA GLY A 74 -1.85 -2.92 -10.18
C GLY A 74 -2.72 -3.78 -9.27
N ILE A 75 -3.36 -3.15 -8.29
CA ILE A 75 -4.16 -3.86 -7.27
C ILE A 75 -5.50 -3.19 -7.01
N ILE A 76 -6.46 -4.00 -6.58
CA ILE A 76 -7.76 -3.56 -6.08
C ILE A 76 -7.88 -3.98 -4.63
N VAL A 77 -8.17 -3.02 -3.76
CA VAL A 77 -8.38 -3.22 -2.32
C VAL A 77 -9.88 -3.12 -2.03
N VAL A 78 -10.43 -4.13 -1.35
CA VAL A 78 -11.85 -4.24 -1.05
C VAL A 78 -12.02 -4.62 0.43
N PRO A 79 -12.80 -3.88 1.23
CA PRO A 79 -13.12 -4.25 2.61
C PRO A 79 -14.04 -5.48 2.63
N GLU A 80 -14.17 -6.08 3.81
CA GLU A 80 -15.28 -7.01 4.07
C GLU A 80 -16.62 -6.27 3.87
N GLY A 81 -17.61 -6.91 3.23
CA GLY A 81 -18.88 -6.25 2.86
C GLY A 81 -18.86 -5.56 1.49
N GLY A 82 -17.70 -5.07 1.04
CA GLY A 82 -17.50 -4.56 -0.31
C GLY A 82 -18.21 -3.23 -0.60
N GLU A 83 -18.41 -2.39 0.41
CA GLU A 83 -19.11 -1.11 0.26
C GLU A 83 -18.34 -0.12 -0.62
N TRP A 84 -17.00 -0.28 -0.69
CA TRP A 84 -16.12 0.50 -1.55
C TRP A 84 -14.99 -0.36 -2.12
N ARG A 85 -14.33 0.15 -3.15
CA ARG A 85 -13.08 -0.42 -3.68
C ARG A 85 -12.07 0.70 -3.94
N LEU A 86 -10.84 0.49 -3.52
CA LEU A 86 -9.72 1.37 -3.83
C LEU A 86 -8.88 0.70 -4.92
N VAL A 87 -8.83 1.33 -6.09
CA VAL A 87 -8.06 0.86 -7.24
C VAL A 87 -6.75 1.66 -7.29
N ILE A 88 -5.63 0.95 -7.26
CA ILE A 88 -4.29 1.53 -7.35
C ILE A 88 -3.64 1.02 -8.62
N GLU A 89 -3.52 1.88 -9.63
CA GLU A 89 -2.93 1.54 -10.92
C GLU A 89 -1.57 2.20 -11.08
N SER A 90 -0.57 1.45 -11.55
CA SER A 90 0.74 1.98 -11.95
C SER A 90 1.34 1.14 -13.07
N SER A 91 2.19 1.77 -13.87
CA SER A 91 3.09 1.08 -14.79
C SER A 91 4.32 0.51 -14.08
N ASP A 92 4.58 0.92 -12.83
CA ASP A 92 5.66 0.39 -12.01
C ASP A 92 5.40 -1.09 -11.67
N PRO A 93 6.32 -2.01 -12.03
CA PRO A 93 6.15 -3.44 -11.78
C PRO A 93 5.99 -3.81 -10.30
N THR A 94 6.43 -2.95 -9.39
CA THR A 94 6.29 -3.19 -7.94
C THR A 94 4.84 -3.24 -7.46
N LEU A 95 3.90 -2.58 -8.16
CA LEU A 95 2.47 -2.71 -7.87
C LEU A 95 1.85 -3.98 -8.46
N HIS A 96 2.58 -4.76 -9.25
CA HIS A 96 2.12 -6.05 -9.80
C HIS A 96 2.52 -7.22 -8.89
N VAL A 97 2.53 -6.98 -7.57
CA VAL A 97 2.89 -7.97 -6.54
C VAL A 97 1.93 -9.17 -6.50
N LEU A 98 0.70 -9.01 -6.96
CA LEU A 98 -0.25 -10.10 -7.19
C LEU A 98 -0.46 -10.28 -8.70
N SER A 99 -0.45 -11.53 -9.15
CA SER A 99 -0.89 -11.87 -10.51
C SER A 99 -2.36 -11.49 -10.70
N VAL A 100 -2.79 -11.25 -11.95
CA VAL A 100 -4.19 -10.92 -12.25
C VAL A 100 -5.13 -12.02 -11.72
N GLY A 101 -6.08 -11.63 -10.86
CA GLY A 101 -7.02 -12.55 -10.21
C GLY A 101 -6.47 -13.25 -8.95
N GLU A 102 -5.16 -13.22 -8.70
CA GLU A 102 -4.58 -13.65 -7.42
C GLU A 102 -5.05 -12.70 -6.30
N SER A 103 -5.35 -13.24 -5.13
CA SER A 103 -5.77 -12.41 -4.00
C SER A 103 -5.13 -12.81 -2.69
N CYS A 104 -5.06 -11.85 -1.78
CA CYS A 104 -4.56 -12.05 -0.43
C CYS A 104 -5.33 -11.20 0.57
N ILE A 105 -5.20 -11.55 1.85
CA ILE A 105 -5.63 -10.67 2.93
C ILE A 105 -4.55 -9.63 3.19
N GLY A 106 -4.98 -8.37 3.26
CA GLY A 106 -4.18 -7.25 3.70
C GLY A 106 -4.76 -6.63 4.97
N PHE A 107 -3.95 -5.81 5.63
CA PHE A 107 -4.39 -4.94 6.70
C PHE A 107 -4.27 -3.50 6.23
N LEU A 108 -5.40 -2.79 6.20
CA LEU A 108 -5.48 -1.39 5.84
C LEU A 108 -5.58 -0.54 7.11
N GLY A 109 -4.51 0.17 7.44
CA GLY A 109 -4.44 1.01 8.62
C GLY A 109 -4.48 2.50 8.29
N GLY A 110 -5.20 3.27 9.08
CA GLY A 110 -5.31 4.71 8.94
C GLY A 110 -4.10 5.39 9.55
N LYS A 111 -3.53 6.35 8.83
CA LYS A 111 -2.51 7.27 9.33
C LYS A 111 -2.95 8.71 9.05
N ARG A 112 -2.39 9.69 9.76
CA ARG A 112 -2.79 11.08 9.54
C ARG A 112 -2.48 11.48 8.09
N GLY A 113 -3.52 11.82 7.31
CA GLY A 113 -3.41 12.19 5.90
C GLY A 113 -3.21 11.02 4.94
N GLY A 114 -3.68 9.81 5.28
CA GLY A 114 -3.50 8.65 4.41
C GLY A 114 -3.82 7.30 5.04
N ILE A 115 -3.44 6.25 4.33
CA ILE A 115 -3.52 4.87 4.78
C ILE A 115 -2.19 4.16 4.54
N PHE A 116 -1.99 3.03 5.20
CA PHE A 116 -0.99 2.05 4.83
C PHE A 116 -1.66 0.69 4.60
N LEU A 117 -1.19 -0.05 3.59
CA LEU A 117 -1.64 -1.37 3.23
C LEU A 117 -0.50 -2.38 3.48
N GLY A 118 -0.61 -3.11 4.57
CA GLY A 118 0.23 -4.28 4.82
C GLY A 118 -0.33 -5.51 4.09
N LEU A 119 0.55 -6.33 3.51
CA LEU A 119 0.19 -7.57 2.84
C LEU A 119 0.60 -8.79 3.68
N GLN A 120 -0.24 -9.81 3.74
CA GLN A 120 0.13 -11.06 4.41
C GLN A 120 1.34 -11.73 3.75
N SER A 121 2.09 -12.55 4.49
CA SER A 121 3.09 -13.44 3.88
C SER A 121 2.39 -14.40 2.90
N PRO A 122 2.98 -14.72 1.73
CA PRO A 122 4.32 -14.33 1.25
C PRO A 122 4.39 -13.00 0.49
N TYR A 123 3.29 -12.27 0.33
CA TYR A 123 3.19 -11.13 -0.58
C TYR A 123 4.03 -9.93 -0.18
N HIS A 124 4.16 -9.59 1.12
CA HIS A 124 5.08 -8.52 1.52
C HIS A 124 6.54 -8.86 1.20
N LYS A 125 6.94 -10.15 1.20
CA LYS A 125 8.29 -10.58 0.80
C LYS A 125 8.46 -10.51 -0.71
N ARG A 126 7.39 -10.75 -1.48
CA ARG A 126 7.40 -10.52 -2.93
C ARG A 126 7.55 -9.02 -3.23
N LEU A 127 6.86 -8.15 -2.48
CA LEU A 127 7.04 -6.71 -2.58
C LEU A 127 8.48 -6.27 -2.24
N GLU A 128 9.11 -6.89 -1.24
CA GLU A 128 10.55 -6.68 -0.93
C GLU A 128 11.45 -7.01 -2.13
N ARG A 129 11.22 -8.16 -2.77
CA ARG A 129 11.99 -8.55 -3.97
C ARG A 129 11.80 -7.57 -5.12
N LEU A 130 10.55 -7.19 -5.42
CA LEU A 130 10.26 -6.24 -6.49
C LEU A 130 10.88 -4.86 -6.21
N ALA A 131 10.87 -4.41 -4.96
CA ALA A 131 11.52 -3.16 -4.56
C ALA A 131 13.05 -3.22 -4.75
N GLU A 132 13.68 -4.36 -4.47
CA GLU A 132 15.11 -4.56 -4.72
C GLU A 132 15.42 -4.66 -6.23
N GLU A 133 14.66 -5.47 -6.96
CA GLU A 133 14.85 -5.73 -8.40
C GLU A 133 14.67 -4.49 -9.26
N HIS A 134 13.66 -3.65 -8.98
CA HIS A 134 13.31 -2.51 -9.83
C HIS A 134 13.83 -1.17 -9.32
N HIS A 135 14.15 -1.05 -8.04
CA HIS A 135 14.54 0.22 -7.42
C HIS A 135 15.84 0.13 -6.61
N GLY A 136 16.47 -1.04 -6.49
CA GLY A 136 17.72 -1.24 -5.75
C GLY A 136 17.58 -1.06 -4.23
N VAL A 137 16.36 -1.13 -3.68
CA VAL A 137 16.10 -0.90 -2.26
C VAL A 137 15.76 -2.21 -1.55
N ALA A 138 16.78 -2.85 -0.98
CA ALA A 138 16.63 -4.07 -0.20
C ALA A 138 16.12 -3.80 1.25
N PRO A 139 15.42 -4.77 1.88
CA PRO A 139 15.06 -4.70 3.29
C PRO A 139 16.30 -4.76 4.19
N ARG A 140 16.28 -3.98 5.28
CA ARG A 140 17.38 -3.97 6.27
C ARG A 140 17.06 -4.86 7.47
N ALA A 141 18.07 -5.55 7.98
CA ALA A 141 17.99 -6.20 9.28
C ALA A 141 17.72 -5.14 10.36
N ALA A 142 16.92 -5.49 11.38
CA ALA A 142 16.77 -4.64 12.55
C ALA A 142 18.17 -4.39 13.14
N ARG A 143 18.60 -3.13 13.21
CA ARG A 143 19.80 -2.78 13.98
C ARG A 143 19.56 -3.29 15.40
N ARG A 144 20.36 -4.28 15.85
CA ARG A 144 20.45 -4.60 17.27
C ARG A 144 20.78 -3.29 17.97
N ARG A 145 19.94 -2.85 18.90
CA ARG A 145 20.32 -1.75 19.79
C ARG A 145 21.48 -2.28 20.62
N SER A 146 22.66 -1.74 20.40
CA SER A 146 23.79 -1.84 21.34
C SER A 146 23.43 -1.13 22.63
#